data_AF-A0AAD5FYH1-F1
#
_entry.id   AF-A0AAD5FYH1-F1
#
_cell.length_a   1.000
_cell.length_b   1.000
_cell.length_c   1.000
_cell.angle_alpha   90.00
_cell.angle_beta   90.00
_cell.angle_gamma   90.00
#
_symmetry.space_group_name_H-M   'P 1'
#
loop_
_entity.id
_entity.type
_entity.pdbx_description
1 polymer ?
#
loop_
_entity_poly.entity_id
_entity_poly.type
_entity_poly.pdbx_seq_one_letter_code
_entity_poly.pdbx_strand_id
1 'polypeptide(L)'
;MTMPLVQAVSFPQFPQRKALISLFKDVPEENLKTIKEQLIQANPKYDYCFLNTKYIISLEQLQNSIHKSILHLEHNSMQAKTLNTEILLNLSPVNVISEAIKRFGISDDCSNVIVVKVVSSDEDIVTFKRELGDIVGGEGVAISDEVLLELVDVSKFKKIYKLNDAAFSSEENLQGQLTRLAIGACLLRGY
;
A
#
# COMPACT_ATOMS: atom_id res chain seq x y z
N MET A 1 6.52 13.23 20.06
CA MET A 1 5.91 12.55 18.90
C MET A 1 6.25 13.33 17.65
N THR A 2 6.97 12.73 16.72
CA THR A 2 7.24 13.32 15.40
C THR A 2 5.94 13.33 14.60
N MET A 3 5.54 14.45 14.02
CA MET A 3 4.31 14.52 13.23
C MET A 3 4.45 13.64 11.97
N PRO A 4 3.43 12.85 11.60
CA PRO A 4 3.47 12.03 10.40
C PRO A 4 3.68 12.88 9.12
N LEU A 5 4.59 12.42 8.27
CA LEU A 5 4.74 12.94 6.93
C LEU A 5 3.66 12.30 6.04
N VAL A 6 2.94 13.15 5.29
CA VAL A 6 1.84 12.73 4.42
C VAL A 6 2.07 13.24 3.02
N GLN A 7 2.05 12.33 2.06
CA GLN A 7 2.00 12.63 0.65
C GLN A 7 0.56 12.53 0.16
N ALA A 8 0.04 13.61 -0.42
CA ALA A 8 -1.25 13.60 -1.10
C ALA A 8 -1.05 13.33 -2.59
N VAL A 9 -1.78 12.36 -3.13
CA VAL A 9 -1.75 11.98 -4.53
C VAL A 9 -3.13 12.18 -5.13
N SER A 10 -3.22 12.94 -6.22
CA SER A 10 -4.44 13.08 -7.01
C SER A 10 -4.37 12.19 -8.25
N PHE A 11 -5.53 11.74 -8.73
CA PHE A 11 -5.64 10.94 -9.94
C PHE A 11 -6.45 11.73 -10.97
N PRO A 12 -5.88 12.05 -12.17
CA PRO A 12 -6.57 12.90 -13.15
C PRO A 12 -7.95 12.41 -13.58
N GLN A 13 -8.17 11.09 -13.63
CA GLN A 13 -9.46 10.49 -13.96
C GLN A 13 -10.50 10.64 -12.83
N PHE A 14 -10.05 10.88 -11.60
CA PHE A 14 -10.88 10.95 -10.40
C PHE A 14 -10.57 12.23 -9.60
N PRO A 15 -10.80 13.42 -10.16
CA PRO A 15 -10.44 14.69 -9.52
C PRO A 15 -11.16 14.92 -8.18
N GLN A 16 -12.28 14.25 -7.95
CA GLN A 16 -13.06 14.29 -6.73
C GLN A 16 -12.42 13.49 -5.57
N ARG A 17 -11.40 12.67 -5.84
CA ARG A 17 -10.69 11.87 -4.83
C ARG A 17 -9.20 12.18 -4.79
N LYS A 18 -8.61 11.99 -3.62
CA LYS A 18 -7.16 11.94 -3.43
C LYS A 18 -6.80 10.80 -2.49
N ALA A 19 -5.58 10.29 -2.62
CA ALA A 19 -5.01 9.35 -1.68
C ALA A 19 -4.02 10.08 -0.76
N LEU A 20 -4.14 9.84 0.53
CA LEU A 20 -3.19 10.27 1.55
C LEU A 20 -2.33 9.07 1.92
N ILE A 21 -1.01 9.22 1.80
CA ILE A 21 -0.04 8.14 1.99
C ILE A 21 0.98 8.58 3.04
N SER A 22 1.21 7.73 4.04
CA SER A 22 2.26 7.90 5.05
C SER A 22 3.07 6.63 5.21
N LEU A 23 4.36 6.77 5.48
CA LEU A 23 5.28 5.67 5.76
C LEU A 23 5.86 5.83 7.17
N PHE A 24 5.84 4.75 7.94
CA PHE A 24 6.40 4.67 9.27
C PHE A 24 7.46 3.57 9.31
N LYS A 25 8.64 3.90 9.86
CA LYS A 25 9.68 2.95 10.20
C LYS A 25 9.61 2.58 11.68
N ASP A 26 10.07 1.37 11.99
CA ASP A 26 10.23 0.89 13.37
C ASP A 26 8.97 1.03 14.23
N VAL A 27 7.83 0.64 13.66
CA VAL A 27 6.56 0.62 14.38
C VAL A 27 6.63 -0.41 15.52
N PRO A 28 6.28 -0.03 16.77
CA PRO A 28 6.31 -0.95 17.91
C PRO A 28 5.42 -2.19 17.68
N GLU A 29 5.89 -3.36 18.13
CA GLU A 29 5.16 -4.63 17.96
C GLU A 29 3.77 -4.59 18.62
N GLU A 30 3.65 -3.90 19.77
CA GLU A 30 2.38 -3.70 20.46
C GLU A 30 1.36 -2.87 19.66
N ASN A 31 1.83 -1.86 18.92
CA ASN A 31 1.00 -1.08 18.02
C ASN A 31 0.56 -1.92 16.82
N LEU A 32 1.45 -2.73 16.23
CA LEU A 32 1.08 -3.64 15.14
C LEU A 32 0.01 -4.64 15.56
N LYS A 33 0.16 -5.26 16.75
CA LYS A 33 -0.85 -6.17 17.32
C LYS A 33 -2.18 -5.46 17.52
N THR A 34 -2.13 -4.27 18.13
CA THR A 34 -3.33 -3.44 18.34
C THR A 34 -4.02 -3.12 17.00
N ILE A 35 -3.29 -2.67 15.98
CA ILE A 35 -3.84 -2.37 14.67
C ILE A 35 -4.51 -3.62 14.08
N LYS A 36 -3.85 -4.79 14.12
CA LYS A 36 -4.44 -6.05 13.63
C LYS A 36 -5.75 -6.40 14.35
N GLU A 37 -5.78 -6.33 15.68
CA GLU A 37 -6.97 -6.61 16.48
C GLU A 37 -8.12 -5.67 16.12
N GLN A 38 -7.83 -4.38 15.96
CA GLN A 38 -8.83 -3.36 15.65
C GLN A 38 -9.36 -3.49 14.21
N LEU A 39 -8.52 -3.93 13.26
CA LEU A 39 -8.95 -4.29 11.91
C LEU A 39 -9.90 -5.50 11.90
N ILE A 40 -9.61 -6.54 12.71
CA ILE A 40 -10.48 -7.73 12.85
C ILE A 40 -11.83 -7.35 13.44
N GLN A 41 -11.85 -6.43 14.40
CA GLN A 41 -13.07 -5.90 15.03
C GLN A 41 -13.82 -4.90 14.15
N ALA A 42 -13.32 -4.59 12.95
CA ALA A 42 -13.88 -3.57 12.05
C ALA A 42 -14.09 -2.21 12.74
N ASN A 43 -13.16 -1.81 13.60
CA ASN A 43 -13.24 -0.52 14.30
C ASN A 43 -13.13 0.64 13.30
N PRO A 44 -14.12 1.54 13.19
CA PRO A 44 -14.08 2.68 12.28
C PRO A 44 -12.87 3.62 12.49
N LYS A 45 -12.31 3.68 13.71
CA LYS A 45 -11.10 4.45 14.01
C LYS A 45 -9.86 3.94 13.24
N TYR A 46 -9.88 2.69 12.79
CA TYR A 46 -8.79 2.05 12.06
C TYR A 46 -9.17 1.80 10.58
N ASP A 47 -10.13 2.57 10.04
CA ASP A 47 -10.54 2.46 8.64
C ASP A 47 -9.49 3.05 7.69
N TYR A 48 -8.35 2.38 7.60
CA TYR A 48 -7.23 2.68 6.69
C TYR A 48 -6.73 1.40 6.04
N CYS A 49 -6.07 1.54 4.89
CA CYS A 49 -5.31 0.45 4.30
C CYS A 49 -3.90 0.45 4.93
N PHE A 50 -3.65 -0.51 5.83
CA PHE A 50 -2.34 -0.74 6.42
C PHE A 50 -1.57 -1.80 5.63
N LEU A 51 -0.42 -1.40 5.10
CA LEU A 51 0.43 -2.19 4.23
C LEU A 51 1.77 -2.46 4.91
N ASN A 52 2.34 -3.65 4.74
CA ASN A 52 3.76 -3.86 5.01
C ASN A 52 4.60 -3.40 3.79
N THR A 53 5.88 -3.07 4.01
CA THR A 53 6.76 -2.56 2.94
C THR A 53 7.45 -3.64 2.12
N LYS A 54 7.40 -4.92 2.53
CA LYS A 54 8.22 -6.00 1.93
C LYS A 54 7.92 -6.28 0.47
N TYR A 55 6.74 -5.88 0.01
CA TYR A 55 6.26 -6.15 -1.34
C TYR A 55 5.90 -4.88 -2.11
N ILE A 56 6.26 -3.71 -1.60
CA ILE A 56 6.03 -2.42 -2.25
C ILE A 56 7.38 -1.88 -2.72
N ILE A 57 7.64 -2.00 -4.02
CA ILE A 57 8.93 -1.65 -4.61
C ILE A 57 9.01 -0.20 -5.09
N SER A 58 7.88 0.45 -5.35
CA SER A 58 7.81 1.83 -5.82
C SER A 58 6.47 2.50 -5.53
N LEU A 59 6.47 3.82 -5.55
CA LEU A 59 5.27 4.64 -5.50
C LEU A 59 4.36 4.37 -6.70
N GLU A 60 4.92 4.16 -7.89
CA GLU A 60 4.16 3.85 -9.09
C GLU A 60 3.32 2.57 -8.93
N GLN A 61 3.91 1.50 -8.37
CA GLN A 61 3.19 0.25 -8.06
C GLN A 61 2.02 0.51 -7.10
N LEU A 62 2.27 1.25 -6.01
CA LEU A 62 1.26 1.56 -5.01
C LEU A 62 0.13 2.42 -5.59
N GLN A 63 0.49 3.49 -6.30
CA GLN A 63 -0.45 4.40 -6.94
C GLN A 63 -1.28 3.70 -8.02
N ASN A 64 -0.71 2.76 -8.77
CA ASN A 64 -1.45 1.96 -9.73
C ASN A 64 -2.55 1.12 -9.05
N SER A 65 -2.23 0.49 -7.92
CA SER A 65 -3.22 -0.25 -7.14
C SER A 65 -4.33 0.65 -6.63
N ILE A 66 -3.98 1.80 -6.04
CA ILE A 66 -4.95 2.78 -5.54
C ILE A 66 -5.85 3.28 -6.66
N HIS A 67 -5.28 3.66 -7.80
CA HIS A 67 -6.01 4.08 -8.99
C HIS A 67 -7.01 3.01 -9.45
N LYS A 68 -6.56 1.76 -9.57
CA LYS A 68 -7.41 0.64 -9.99
C LYS A 68 -8.54 0.37 -8.99
N SER A 69 -8.28 0.51 -7.70
CA SER A 69 -9.30 0.37 -6.65
C SER A 69 -10.34 1.49 -6.70
N ILE A 70 -9.93 2.73 -6.97
CA ILE A 70 -10.86 3.84 -7.20
C ILE A 70 -11.69 3.58 -8.45
N LEU A 71 -11.08 3.14 -9.55
CA LEU A 71 -11.78 2.78 -10.78
C LEU A 71 -12.85 1.71 -10.52
N HIS A 72 -12.53 0.66 -9.76
CA HIS A 72 -13.49 -0.38 -9.40
C HIS A 72 -14.61 0.14 -8.50
N LEU A 73 -14.31 1.05 -7.58
CA LEU A 73 -15.32 1.70 -6.74
C LEU A 73 -16.30 2.53 -7.57
N GLU A 74 -15.80 3.40 -8.45
CA GLU A 74 -16.63 4.29 -9.28
C GLU A 74 -17.49 3.49 -10.29
N HIS A 75 -17.03 2.32 -10.72
CA HIS A 75 -17.76 1.43 -11.61
C HIS A 75 -18.61 0.36 -10.89
N ASN A 76 -18.69 0.38 -9.55
CA ASN A 76 -19.37 -0.65 -8.76
C ASN A 76 -18.93 -2.09 -9.09
N SER A 77 -17.64 -2.28 -9.35
CA SER A 77 -17.03 -3.54 -9.75
C SER A 77 -15.95 -4.05 -8.79
N MET A 78 -15.92 -3.51 -7.56
CA MET A 78 -15.03 -4.02 -6.51
C MET A 78 -15.33 -5.48 -6.22
N GLN A 79 -14.27 -6.27 -6.05
CA GLN A 79 -14.40 -7.66 -5.62
C GLN A 79 -14.41 -7.78 -4.10
N ALA A 80 -13.67 -6.91 -3.43
CA ALA A 80 -13.61 -6.84 -1.98
C ALA A 80 -14.73 -5.97 -1.40
N LYS A 81 -15.04 -6.20 -0.12
CA LYS A 81 -16.11 -5.48 0.60
C LYS A 81 -15.78 -4.02 0.90
N THR A 82 -14.49 -3.68 0.97
CA THR A 82 -14.02 -2.33 1.32
C THR A 82 -12.95 -1.88 0.36
N LEU A 83 -12.86 -0.57 0.13
CA LEU A 83 -11.83 0.03 -0.72
C LEU A 83 -10.42 -0.28 -0.21
N ASN A 84 -10.21 -0.32 1.12
CA ASN A 84 -8.92 -0.67 1.71
C ASN A 84 -8.48 -2.10 1.33
N THR A 85 -9.42 -3.04 1.35
CA THR A 85 -9.15 -4.43 0.94
C THR A 85 -8.99 -4.53 -0.57
N GLU A 86 -9.71 -3.72 -1.34
CA GLU A 86 -9.57 -3.65 -2.79
C GLU A 86 -8.16 -3.17 -3.19
N ILE A 87 -7.55 -2.23 -2.47
CA ILE A 87 -6.15 -1.81 -2.65
C ILE A 87 -5.18 -2.97 -2.39
N LEU A 88 -5.38 -3.74 -1.31
CA LEU A 88 -4.58 -4.94 -1.06
C LEU A 88 -4.73 -5.96 -2.19
N LEU A 89 -5.97 -6.18 -2.63
CA LEU A 89 -6.28 -7.07 -3.72
C LEU A 89 -5.59 -6.61 -5.01
N ASN A 90 -5.67 -5.33 -5.39
CA ASN A 90 -5.08 -4.81 -6.63
C ASN A 90 -3.54 -4.73 -6.63
N LEU A 91 -2.88 -4.92 -5.48
CA LEU A 91 -1.44 -5.18 -5.42
C LEU A 91 -1.08 -6.64 -5.74
N SER A 92 -2.02 -7.57 -5.62
CA SER A 92 -1.76 -9.00 -5.78
C SER A 92 -1.74 -9.43 -7.25
N PRO A 93 -0.82 -10.31 -7.68
CA PRO A 93 -0.87 -10.92 -9.00
C PRO A 93 -1.94 -12.03 -9.12
N VAL A 94 -2.69 -12.32 -8.05
CA VAL A 94 -3.76 -13.32 -8.00
C VAL A 94 -5.02 -12.74 -7.36
N ASN A 95 -6.21 -13.16 -7.82
CA ASN A 95 -7.52 -12.71 -7.31
C ASN A 95 -7.96 -13.52 -6.08
N VAL A 96 -7.14 -13.52 -5.03
CA VAL A 96 -7.46 -14.21 -3.78
C VAL A 96 -7.33 -13.21 -2.64
N ILE A 97 -8.48 -12.73 -2.13
CA ILE A 97 -8.55 -11.68 -1.11
C ILE A 97 -7.75 -12.05 0.16
N SER A 98 -7.92 -13.28 0.66
CA SER A 98 -7.21 -13.75 1.85
C SER A 98 -5.69 -13.74 1.67
N GLU A 99 -5.23 -14.13 0.48
CA GLU A 99 -3.79 -14.13 0.15
C GLU A 99 -3.25 -12.70 -0.03
N ALA A 100 -4.05 -11.81 -0.62
CA ALA A 100 -3.70 -10.39 -0.75
C ALA A 100 -3.55 -9.72 0.62
N ILE A 101 -4.49 -9.95 1.54
CA ILE A 101 -4.42 -9.45 2.92
C ILE A 101 -3.18 -10.01 3.63
N LYS A 102 -2.95 -11.32 3.53
CA LYS A 102 -1.79 -11.97 4.17
C LYS A 102 -0.45 -11.47 3.64
N ARG A 103 -0.35 -11.18 2.34
CA ARG A 103 0.90 -10.73 1.71
C ARG A 103 1.15 -9.25 1.88
N PHE A 104 0.16 -8.42 1.61
CA PHE A 104 0.36 -6.97 1.54
C PHE A 104 -0.07 -6.24 2.81
N GLY A 105 -0.98 -6.81 3.60
CA GLY A 105 -1.36 -6.26 4.90
C GLY A 105 -0.22 -6.35 5.93
N ILE A 106 -0.35 -5.65 7.05
CA ILE A 106 0.66 -5.68 8.12
C ILE A 106 0.92 -7.11 8.63
N SER A 107 2.19 -7.41 8.93
CA SER A 107 2.65 -8.73 9.35
C SER A 107 3.58 -8.63 10.56
N ASP A 108 3.70 -9.69 11.36
CA ASP A 108 4.53 -9.67 12.58
C ASP A 108 6.02 -9.61 12.28
N ASP A 109 6.41 -9.96 11.05
CA ASP A 109 7.80 -9.99 10.63
C ASP A 109 8.25 -8.66 9.98
N CYS A 110 7.39 -7.63 9.91
CA CYS A 110 7.68 -6.34 9.29
C CYS A 110 7.24 -5.17 10.19
N SER A 111 8.21 -4.42 10.73
CA SER A 111 7.95 -3.21 11.53
C SER A 111 7.70 -1.95 10.71
N ASN A 112 7.90 -1.99 9.39
CA ASN A 112 7.70 -0.83 8.52
C ASN A 112 6.31 -0.89 7.88
N VAL A 113 5.57 0.21 7.99
CA VAL A 113 4.14 0.26 7.63
C VAL A 113 3.87 1.45 6.71
N ILE A 114 3.20 1.19 5.59
CA ILE A 114 2.59 2.22 4.77
C ILE A 114 1.11 2.30 5.15
N VAL A 115 0.59 3.51 5.35
CA VAL A 115 -0.83 3.74 5.61
C VAL A 115 -1.41 4.56 4.46
N VAL A 116 -2.50 4.06 3.88
CA VAL A 116 -3.22 4.72 2.80
C VAL A 116 -4.66 4.99 3.21
N LYS A 117 -5.14 6.21 2.94
CA LYS A 117 -6.56 6.56 2.96
C LYS A 117 -6.94 7.22 1.65
N VAL A 118 -8.01 6.76 1.03
CA VAL A 118 -8.65 7.48 -0.07
C VAL A 118 -9.77 8.33 0.50
N VAL A 119 -9.72 9.62 0.21
CA VAL A 119 -10.62 10.66 0.75
C VAL A 119 -11.17 11.52 -0.37
N SER A 120 -12.19 12.31 -0.06
CA SER A 120 -12.64 13.36 -0.97
C SER A 120 -11.54 14.42 -1.17
N SER A 121 -11.51 15.05 -2.33
CA SER A 121 -10.47 16.02 -2.70
C SER A 121 -10.36 17.21 -1.73
N ASP A 122 -11.46 17.60 -1.12
CA ASP A 122 -11.62 18.71 -0.16
C ASP A 122 -11.30 18.33 1.29
N GLU A 123 -11.12 17.05 1.60
CA GLU A 123 -10.89 16.58 2.96
C GLU A 123 -9.53 17.01 3.51
N ASP A 124 -9.47 17.50 4.75
CA ASP A 124 -8.25 18.06 5.32
C ASP A 124 -7.23 16.98 5.73
N ILE A 125 -5.98 17.20 5.33
CA ILE A 125 -4.83 16.34 5.66
C ILE A 125 -4.50 16.42 7.16
N VAL A 126 -4.84 17.51 7.84
CA VAL A 126 -4.52 17.70 9.27
C VAL A 126 -5.17 16.63 10.15
N THR A 127 -6.43 16.30 9.90
CA THR A 127 -7.15 15.25 10.65
C THR A 127 -6.46 13.90 10.48
N PHE A 128 -6.13 13.53 9.24
CA PHE A 128 -5.39 12.31 8.92
C PHE A 128 -4.04 12.25 9.64
N LYS A 129 -3.26 13.34 9.63
CA LYS A 129 -1.97 13.42 10.35
C LYS A 129 -2.11 13.19 11.84
N ARG A 130 -3.11 13.81 12.46
CA ARG A 130 -3.35 13.69 13.91
C ARG A 130 -3.72 12.26 14.28
N GLU A 131 -4.68 11.67 13.58
CA GLU A 131 -5.17 10.31 13.84
C GLU A 131 -4.05 9.27 13.70
N LEU A 132 -3.22 9.38 12.65
CA LEU A 132 -2.10 8.46 12.48
C LEU A 132 -1.05 8.56 13.58
N GLY A 133 -0.81 9.78 14.09
CA GLY A 133 0.11 10.00 15.20
C GLY A 133 -0.29 9.19 16.43
N ASP A 134 -1.59 9.08 16.71
CA ASP A 134 -2.12 8.34 17.85
C ASP A 134 -2.19 6.82 17.63
N ILE A 135 -2.23 6.37 16.38
CA ILE A 135 -2.49 4.97 16.02
C ILE A 135 -1.19 4.19 15.77
N VAL A 136 -0.32 4.69 14.91
CA VAL A 136 0.75 3.87 14.34
C VAL A 136 1.95 3.80 15.29
N GLY A 137 2.38 4.93 15.85
CA GLY A 137 3.69 5.03 16.50
C GLY A 137 4.85 4.95 15.49
N GLY A 138 6.08 4.79 15.99
CA GLY A 138 7.29 4.72 15.16
C GLY A 138 7.76 6.07 14.60
N GLU A 139 8.66 6.01 13.63
CA GLU A 139 9.23 7.18 12.95
C GLU A 139 8.55 7.43 11.61
N GLY A 140 7.83 8.56 11.48
CA GLY A 140 7.25 8.98 10.21
C GLY A 140 8.33 9.49 9.25
N VAL A 141 8.47 8.85 8.09
CA VAL A 141 9.47 9.20 7.07
C VAL A 141 8.81 9.60 5.75
N ALA A 142 9.49 10.42 4.96
CA ALA A 142 9.01 10.76 3.63
C ALA A 142 9.05 9.49 2.75
N ILE A 143 7.91 9.15 2.15
CA ILE A 143 7.85 8.05 1.20
C ILE A 143 8.50 8.48 -0.12
N SER A 144 9.46 7.68 -0.60
CA SER A 144 10.11 7.87 -1.88
C SER A 144 10.51 6.51 -2.45
N ASP A 145 10.83 6.45 -3.75
CA ASP A 145 11.25 5.20 -4.37
C ASP A 145 12.57 4.69 -3.77
N GLU A 146 13.47 5.58 -3.37
CA GLU A 146 14.73 5.20 -2.69
C GLU A 146 14.44 4.51 -1.36
N VAL A 147 13.56 5.09 -0.53
CA VAL A 147 13.18 4.53 0.75
C VAL A 147 12.42 3.21 0.57
N LEU A 148 11.54 3.10 -0.43
CA LEU A 148 10.83 1.84 -0.72
C LEU A 148 11.78 0.74 -1.16
N LEU A 149 12.80 1.06 -1.96
CA LEU A 149 13.83 0.11 -2.38
C LEU A 149 14.67 -0.42 -1.21
N GLU A 150 14.92 0.41 -0.19
CA GLU A 150 15.60 -0.03 1.03
C GLU A 150 14.75 -1.01 1.87
N LEU A 151 13.42 -0.87 1.84
CA LEU A 151 12.51 -1.59 2.73
C LEU A 151 11.86 -2.82 2.09
N VAL A 152 11.92 -2.95 0.77
CA VAL A 152 11.36 -4.07 0.03
C VAL A 152 12.25 -5.31 0.17
N ASP A 153 11.65 -6.48 0.35
CA ASP A 153 12.36 -7.75 0.25
C ASP A 153 12.35 -8.17 -1.23
N VAL A 154 13.35 -7.74 -2.00
CA VAL A 154 13.42 -7.97 -3.45
C VAL A 154 13.31 -9.46 -3.80
N SER A 155 13.85 -10.36 -2.97
CA SER A 155 13.79 -11.79 -3.20
C SER A 155 12.36 -12.32 -3.06
N LYS A 156 11.66 -11.95 -1.97
CA LYS A 156 10.25 -12.30 -1.79
C LYS A 156 9.36 -11.61 -2.82
N PHE A 157 9.63 -10.36 -3.16
CA PHE A 157 8.94 -9.62 -4.22
C PHE A 157 9.00 -10.37 -5.55
N LYS A 158 10.21 -10.72 -6.03
CA LYS A 158 10.38 -11.50 -7.26
C LYS A 158 9.63 -12.83 -7.19
N LYS A 159 9.66 -13.51 -6.05
CA LYS A 159 8.95 -14.78 -5.86
C LYS A 159 7.42 -14.61 -5.98
N ILE A 160 6.82 -13.59 -5.36
CA ILE A 160 5.36 -13.43 -5.40
C ILE A 160 4.85 -13.06 -6.79
N TYR A 161 5.63 -12.30 -7.56
CA TYR A 161 5.31 -11.87 -8.93
C TYR A 161 5.86 -12.83 -10.00
N LYS A 162 6.45 -13.97 -9.60
CA LYS A 162 7.05 -14.97 -10.50
C LYS A 162 8.11 -14.39 -11.45
N LEU A 163 8.97 -13.51 -10.94
CA LEU A 163 10.02 -12.80 -11.69
C LEU A 163 11.43 -13.36 -11.47
N ASN A 164 11.56 -14.56 -10.91
CA ASN A 164 12.87 -15.16 -10.61
C ASN A 164 13.69 -15.46 -11.86
N ASP A 165 13.00 -15.88 -12.94
CA ASP A 165 13.62 -16.25 -14.22
C ASP A 165 13.55 -15.10 -15.24
N ALA A 166 13.10 -13.91 -14.81
CA ALA A 166 13.04 -12.75 -15.68
C ALA A 166 14.45 -12.25 -16.02
N ALA A 167 14.71 -12.02 -17.30
CA ALA A 167 15.92 -11.36 -17.76
C ALA A 167 15.79 -9.85 -17.53
N PHE A 168 16.81 -9.24 -16.90
CA PHE A 168 16.86 -7.81 -16.65
C PHE A 168 17.98 -7.20 -17.50
N SER A 169 17.69 -6.08 -18.16
CA SER A 169 18.72 -5.30 -18.85
C SER A 169 19.65 -4.64 -17.83
N SER A 170 20.96 -4.70 -18.08
CA SER A 170 21.96 -3.98 -17.27
C SER A 170 21.95 -2.48 -17.51
N GLU A 171 21.39 -2.02 -18.63
CA GLU A 171 21.33 -0.60 -19.02
C GLU A 171 20.18 0.13 -18.32
N GLU A 172 19.17 -0.59 -17.84
CA GLU A 172 17.99 -0.02 -17.21
C GLU A 172 18.00 -0.20 -15.69
N ASN A 173 17.41 0.78 -14.98
CA ASN A 173 17.23 0.70 -13.54
C ASN A 173 16.40 -0.54 -13.15
N LEU A 174 16.94 -1.39 -12.27
CA LEU A 174 16.31 -2.64 -11.85
C LEU A 174 14.97 -2.42 -11.14
N GLN A 175 14.85 -1.38 -10.30
CA GLN A 175 13.60 -1.04 -9.60
C GLN A 175 12.50 -0.65 -10.60
N GLY A 176 12.84 0.12 -11.63
CA GLY A 176 11.92 0.45 -12.72
C GLY A 176 11.47 -0.78 -13.50
N GLN A 177 12.39 -1.69 -13.84
CA GLN A 177 12.05 -2.95 -14.51
C GLN A 177 11.11 -3.81 -13.66
N LEU A 178 11.40 -3.96 -12.36
CA LEU A 178 10.57 -4.73 -11.43
C LEU A 178 9.19 -4.11 -11.21
N THR A 179 9.13 -2.78 -11.09
CA THR A 179 7.87 -2.01 -11.01
C THR A 179 6.95 -2.33 -12.19
N ARG A 180 7.46 -2.21 -13.41
CA ARG A 180 6.66 -2.46 -14.63
C ARG A 180 6.17 -3.89 -14.73
N LEU A 181 7.02 -4.87 -14.40
CA LEU A 181 6.64 -6.28 -14.41
C LEU A 181 5.58 -6.60 -13.35
N ALA A 182 5.69 -6.04 -12.14
CA ALA A 182 4.70 -6.24 -11.09
C ALA A 182 3.35 -5.60 -11.42
N ILE A 183 3.35 -4.36 -11.93
CA ILE A 183 2.14 -3.70 -12.42
C ILE A 183 1.51 -4.54 -13.55
N GLY A 184 2.31 -4.99 -14.52
CA GLY A 184 1.86 -5.84 -15.61
C GLY A 184 1.18 -7.13 -15.10
N ALA A 185 1.79 -7.80 -14.12
CA ALA A 185 1.21 -8.99 -13.49
C ALA A 185 -0.14 -8.71 -12.81
N CYS A 186 -0.30 -7.54 -12.15
CA CYS A 186 -1.55 -7.14 -11.52
C CYS A 186 -2.65 -6.71 -12.51
N LEU A 187 -2.25 -6.16 -13.66
CA LEU A 187 -3.18 -5.71 -14.71
C LEU A 187 -3.67 -6.87 -15.57
N LEU A 188 -2.81 -7.84 -15.86
CA LEU A 188 -3.09 -8.99 -16.73
C LEU A 188 -3.67 -10.20 -16.00
N ARG A 189 -3.78 -10.17 -14.67
CA ARG A 189 -4.42 -11.25 -13.91
C ARG A 189 -5.87 -11.43 -14.38
N GLY A 190 -6.25 -12.67 -14.69
CA GLY A 190 -7.62 -13.01 -15.07
C GLY A 190 -8.60 -12.67 -13.95
N TYR A 191 -9.84 -12.30 -14.30
CA TYR A 191 -10.92 -12.04 -13.34
C TYR A 191 -11.38 -13.33 -12.67
#